data_AF-A0A352N219-F1
#
_entry.id   AF-A0A352N219-F1
#
_cell.length_a   1.000
_cell.length_b   1.000
_cell.length_c   1.000
_cell.angle_alpha   90.00
_cell.angle_beta   90.00
_cell.angle_gamma   90.00
#
_symmetry.space_group_name_H-M   'P 1'
#
loop_
_entity.id
_entity.type
_entity.pdbx_description
1 polymer ?
#
loop_
_entity_poly.entity_id
_entity_poly.type
_entity_poly.pdbx_seq_one_letter_code
_entity_poly.pdbx_strand_id
1 'polypeptide(L)'
;MDRQLEGRLSKRAVEIGREGDTAAFDELLTLLHSSSANVRRLAASALGKLSWMGVDQIAAVRNLGLVVRNDPHAQTRQYAIRALKAYGAMAQEHLDDLRDIAWNSGEQPYIRRDAEAAVAFIEEAVRIAASAEKKCCQRCNTHVSAEEYARSQQAFQRVFCDRCFDEVFLERRNFEMQVELNKTIEAGSGTVVQSEGERRISRWLTDNGLAYRYDAKFRIVGEFQIRPDFYLPELDVYIEYWGMDTPQYKMSMFKKQILYQQEGKRVISVYPEDLSALDGLLVSKLRIFGFDVGVDARSKVSGK
;
A
#
# COMPACT_ATOMS: atom_id res chain seq x y z
N MET A 1 -32.30 -1.56 6.59
CA MET A 1 -31.46 -1.81 7.79
C MET A 1 -31.39 -0.52 8.59
N ASP A 2 -31.42 -0.58 9.92
CA ASP A 2 -31.17 0.60 10.75
C ASP A 2 -29.72 1.08 10.62
N ARG A 3 -29.49 2.41 10.61
CA ARG A 3 -28.17 3.01 10.37
C ARG A 3 -27.16 2.64 11.45
N GLN A 4 -27.60 2.51 12.70
CA GLN A 4 -26.72 2.13 13.80
C GLN A 4 -26.28 0.67 13.68
N LEU A 5 -27.20 -0.22 13.30
CA LEU A 5 -26.88 -1.62 12.99
C LEU A 5 -25.93 -1.73 11.79
N GLU A 6 -26.21 -1.02 10.70
CA GLU A 6 -25.34 -0.98 9.51
C GLU A 6 -23.92 -0.52 9.85
N GLY A 7 -23.80 0.54 10.67
CA GLY A 7 -22.51 1.05 11.12
C GLY A 7 -21.72 0.02 11.94
N ARG A 8 -22.38 -0.70 12.85
CA ARG A 8 -21.76 -1.76 13.65
C ARG A 8 -21.27 -2.93 12.79
N LEU A 9 -22.12 -3.44 11.88
CA LEU A 9 -21.75 -4.55 11.00
C LEU A 9 -20.64 -4.18 10.02
N SER A 10 -20.68 -2.94 9.50
CA SER A 10 -19.62 -2.40 8.63
C SER A 10 -18.29 -2.33 9.37
N LYS A 11 -18.28 -1.80 10.61
CA LYS A 11 -17.08 -1.72 11.44
C LYS A 11 -16.54 -3.11 11.76
N ARG A 12 -17.41 -4.05 12.10
CA ARG A 12 -17.04 -5.44 12.41
C ARG A 12 -16.38 -6.14 11.22
N ALA A 13 -16.94 -6.03 10.01
CA ALA A 13 -16.30 -6.58 8.80
C ALA A 13 -14.90 -5.99 8.56
N VAL A 14 -14.72 -4.70 8.80
CA VAL A 14 -13.42 -4.03 8.68
C VAL A 14 -12.42 -4.53 9.71
N GLU A 15 -12.84 -4.71 10.97
CA GLU A 15 -12.00 -5.22 12.06
C GLU A 15 -11.51 -6.63 11.77
N ILE A 16 -12.40 -7.57 11.43
CA ILE A 16 -12.05 -8.95 11.08
C ILE A 16 -10.97 -8.98 10.00
N GLY A 17 -11.18 -8.26 8.90
CA GLY A 17 -10.23 -8.22 7.79
C GLY A 17 -8.93 -7.45 8.10
N ARG A 18 -8.91 -6.54 9.08
CA ARG A 18 -7.69 -5.84 9.51
C ARG A 18 -6.86 -6.68 10.45
N GLU A 19 -7.50 -7.39 11.36
CA GLU A 19 -6.84 -8.24 12.34
C GLU A 19 -6.33 -9.52 11.70
N GLY A 20 -7.06 -10.02 10.69
CA GLY A 20 -6.81 -11.34 10.13
C GLY A 20 -7.50 -12.43 10.93
N ASP A 21 -8.67 -12.12 11.52
CA ASP A 21 -9.41 -13.03 12.39
C ASP A 21 -10.07 -14.14 11.56
N THR A 22 -9.37 -15.26 11.40
CA THR A 22 -9.84 -16.43 10.66
C THR A 22 -10.97 -17.16 11.36
N ALA A 23 -11.10 -17.02 12.68
CA ALA A 23 -12.20 -17.62 13.44
C ALA A 23 -13.54 -16.93 13.13
N ALA A 24 -13.52 -15.67 12.70
CA ALA A 24 -14.71 -14.93 12.26
C ALA A 24 -15.00 -15.09 10.74
N PHE A 25 -14.43 -16.08 10.08
CA PHE A 25 -14.63 -16.31 8.65
C PHE A 25 -16.11 -16.53 8.27
N ASP A 26 -16.83 -17.40 9.01
CA ASP A 26 -18.25 -17.68 8.75
C ASP A 26 -19.15 -16.44 8.99
N GLU A 27 -18.72 -15.55 9.88
CA GLU A 27 -19.37 -14.26 10.11
C GLU A 27 -19.33 -13.42 8.82
N LEU A 28 -18.18 -13.36 8.14
CA LEU A 28 -18.05 -12.63 6.87
C LEU A 28 -18.91 -13.23 5.76
N LEU A 29 -19.01 -14.57 5.68
CA LEU A 29 -19.92 -15.23 4.73
C LEU A 29 -21.38 -14.85 4.98
N THR A 30 -21.77 -14.74 6.25
CA THR A 30 -23.10 -14.26 6.64
C THR A 30 -23.30 -12.81 6.22
N LEU A 31 -22.29 -11.94 6.41
CA LEU A 31 -22.36 -10.52 6.05
C LEU A 31 -22.45 -10.27 4.55
N LEU A 32 -22.00 -11.20 3.69
CA LEU A 32 -22.24 -11.14 2.24
C LEU A 32 -23.73 -11.19 1.87
N HIS A 33 -24.60 -11.64 2.77
CA HIS A 33 -26.05 -11.69 2.56
C HIS A 33 -26.79 -10.50 3.20
N SER A 34 -26.06 -9.50 3.71
CA SER A 34 -26.63 -8.32 4.33
C SER A 34 -27.51 -7.51 3.37
N SER A 35 -28.60 -6.93 3.88
CA SER A 35 -29.42 -6.00 3.11
C SER A 35 -28.68 -4.69 2.76
N SER A 36 -27.62 -4.32 3.50
CA SER A 36 -26.78 -3.16 3.17
C SER A 36 -25.69 -3.54 2.17
N ALA A 37 -25.66 -2.84 1.03
CA ALA A 37 -24.61 -2.97 0.03
C ALA A 37 -23.22 -2.64 0.61
N ASN A 38 -23.14 -1.67 1.54
CA ASN A 38 -21.87 -1.31 2.16
C ASN A 38 -21.32 -2.44 3.04
N VAL A 39 -22.18 -3.11 3.81
CA VAL A 39 -21.78 -4.27 4.63
C VAL A 39 -21.30 -5.41 3.75
N ARG A 40 -22.03 -5.76 2.68
CA ARG A 40 -21.62 -6.81 1.73
C ARG A 40 -20.28 -6.50 1.07
N ARG A 41 -20.06 -5.25 0.63
CA ARG A 41 -18.80 -4.79 0.04
C ARG A 41 -17.63 -4.92 1.00
N LEU A 42 -17.82 -4.53 2.27
CA LEU A 42 -16.79 -4.63 3.29
C LEU A 42 -16.50 -6.08 3.66
N ALA A 43 -17.51 -6.94 3.71
CA ALA A 43 -17.34 -8.38 3.91
C ALA A 43 -16.55 -9.02 2.77
N ALA A 44 -16.89 -8.72 1.51
CA ALA A 44 -16.12 -9.17 0.34
C ALA A 44 -14.65 -8.71 0.41
N SER A 45 -14.43 -7.44 0.80
CA SER A 45 -13.09 -6.92 1.00
C SER A 45 -12.32 -7.65 2.09
N ALA A 46 -12.98 -8.03 3.19
CA ALA A 46 -12.37 -8.74 4.31
C ALA A 46 -12.02 -10.18 3.92
N LEU A 47 -12.92 -10.89 3.24
CA LEU A 47 -12.66 -12.23 2.70
C LEU A 47 -11.44 -12.24 1.78
N GLY A 48 -11.33 -11.27 0.87
CA GLY A 48 -10.14 -11.12 0.03
C GLY A 48 -8.84 -10.97 0.82
N LYS A 49 -8.86 -10.32 2.00
CA LYS A 49 -7.70 -10.20 2.89
C LYS A 49 -7.39 -11.48 3.68
N LEU A 50 -8.39 -12.32 3.91
CA LEU A 50 -8.20 -13.60 4.60
C LEU A 50 -7.80 -14.72 3.64
N SER A 51 -7.78 -14.49 2.32
CA SER A 51 -7.52 -15.52 1.30
C SER A 51 -6.24 -16.32 1.52
N TRP A 52 -5.22 -15.71 2.12
CA TRP A 52 -3.94 -16.36 2.42
C TRP A 52 -3.77 -16.84 3.86
N MET A 53 -4.83 -16.79 4.69
CA MET A 53 -4.75 -17.06 6.13
C MET A 53 -5.34 -18.44 6.52
N GLY A 54 -5.31 -19.41 5.62
CA GLY A 54 -5.78 -20.78 5.91
C GLY A 54 -7.29 -20.92 6.13
N VAL A 55 -8.09 -19.98 5.59
CA VAL A 55 -9.56 -20.08 5.62
C VAL A 55 -10.09 -21.09 4.60
N ASP A 56 -11.37 -21.46 4.72
CA ASP A 56 -12.03 -22.30 3.73
C ASP A 56 -12.15 -21.57 2.38
N GLN A 57 -11.18 -21.82 1.51
CA GLN A 57 -11.08 -21.18 0.20
C GLN A 57 -12.23 -21.56 -0.72
N ILE A 58 -12.75 -22.80 -0.60
CA ILE A 58 -13.86 -23.29 -1.43
C ILE A 58 -15.13 -22.52 -1.07
N ALA A 59 -15.42 -22.40 0.23
CA ALA A 59 -16.58 -21.64 0.70
C ALA A 59 -16.47 -20.16 0.32
N ALA A 60 -15.28 -19.56 0.45
CA ALA A 60 -15.07 -18.17 0.08
C ALA A 60 -15.30 -17.92 -1.41
N VAL A 61 -14.64 -18.70 -2.28
CA VAL A 61 -14.75 -18.57 -3.74
C VAL A 61 -16.20 -18.72 -4.18
N ARG A 62 -16.89 -19.79 -3.73
CA ARG A 62 -18.29 -20.03 -4.06
C ARG A 62 -19.19 -18.83 -3.72
N ASN A 63 -19.09 -18.29 -2.50
CA ASN A 63 -19.93 -17.18 -2.06
C ASN A 63 -19.58 -15.87 -2.77
N LEU A 64 -18.29 -15.61 -3.00
CA LEU A 64 -17.85 -14.43 -3.75
C LEU A 64 -18.32 -14.49 -5.21
N GLY A 65 -18.30 -15.67 -5.84
CA GLY A 65 -18.86 -15.89 -7.18
C GLY A 65 -20.36 -15.55 -7.26
N LEU A 66 -21.14 -15.91 -6.24
CA LEU A 66 -22.54 -15.50 -6.16
C LEU A 66 -22.71 -13.98 -6.10
N VAL A 67 -21.84 -13.28 -5.37
CA VAL A 67 -21.85 -11.81 -5.29
C VAL A 67 -21.46 -11.19 -6.62
N VAL A 68 -20.45 -11.74 -7.30
CA VAL A 68 -20.02 -11.27 -8.63
C VAL A 68 -21.16 -11.38 -9.65
N ARG A 69 -21.91 -12.47 -9.66
CA ARG A 69 -23.02 -12.67 -10.61
C ARG A 69 -24.27 -11.86 -10.27
N ASN A 70 -24.65 -11.83 -8.99
CA ASN A 70 -26.02 -11.47 -8.60
C ASN A 70 -26.15 -10.16 -7.81
N ASP A 71 -25.04 -9.55 -7.34
CA ASP A 71 -25.19 -8.36 -6.49
C ASP A 71 -25.67 -7.15 -7.31
N PRO A 72 -26.78 -6.50 -6.89
CA PRO A 72 -27.31 -5.35 -7.61
C PRO A 72 -26.37 -4.14 -7.57
N HIS A 73 -25.48 -4.07 -6.58
CA HIS A 73 -24.59 -2.93 -6.37
C HIS A 73 -23.23 -3.15 -7.05
N ALA A 74 -22.96 -2.34 -8.08
CA ALA A 74 -21.74 -2.39 -8.89
C ALA A 74 -20.45 -2.38 -8.05
N GLN A 75 -20.36 -1.52 -7.04
CA GLN A 75 -19.18 -1.47 -6.18
C GLN A 75 -19.02 -2.73 -5.31
N THR A 76 -20.11 -3.41 -4.97
CA THR A 76 -20.01 -4.67 -4.21
C THR A 76 -19.45 -5.78 -5.10
N ARG A 77 -19.94 -5.88 -6.34
CA ARG A 77 -19.37 -6.77 -7.36
C ARG A 77 -17.88 -6.52 -7.58
N GLN A 78 -17.47 -5.25 -7.71
CA GLN A 78 -16.06 -4.88 -7.85
C GLN A 78 -15.18 -5.47 -6.74
N TYR A 79 -15.60 -5.34 -5.49
CA TYR A 79 -14.82 -5.85 -4.36
C TYR A 79 -14.84 -7.38 -4.30
N ALA A 80 -15.93 -8.03 -4.72
CA ALA A 80 -15.97 -9.47 -4.86
C ALA A 80 -15.04 -9.99 -5.97
N ILE A 81 -14.96 -9.31 -7.12
CA ILE A 81 -14.00 -9.61 -8.19
C ILE A 81 -12.56 -9.51 -7.69
N ARG A 82 -12.24 -8.43 -6.98
CA ARG A 82 -10.91 -8.25 -6.35
C ARG A 82 -10.60 -9.33 -5.32
N ALA A 83 -11.60 -9.78 -4.57
CA ALA A 83 -11.44 -10.86 -3.61
C ALA A 83 -11.23 -12.20 -4.32
N LEU A 84 -12.02 -12.55 -5.33
CA LEU A 84 -11.83 -13.76 -6.14
C LEU A 84 -10.43 -13.81 -6.75
N LYS A 85 -9.92 -12.69 -7.28
CA LYS A 85 -8.55 -12.59 -7.77
C LYS A 85 -7.52 -13.04 -6.71
N ALA A 86 -7.71 -12.69 -5.43
CA ALA A 86 -6.79 -13.05 -4.36
C ALA A 86 -6.75 -14.56 -4.06
N TYR A 87 -7.78 -15.32 -4.45
CA TYR A 87 -7.82 -16.78 -4.33
C TYR A 87 -7.16 -17.52 -5.51
N GLY A 88 -6.69 -16.80 -6.55
CA GLY A 88 -5.88 -17.36 -7.62
C GLY A 88 -6.54 -18.56 -8.32
N ALA A 89 -5.81 -19.67 -8.44
CA ALA A 89 -6.27 -20.87 -9.15
C ALA A 89 -7.56 -21.47 -8.56
N MET A 90 -7.83 -21.28 -7.26
CA MET A 90 -9.08 -21.74 -6.65
C MET A 90 -10.32 -21.07 -7.25
N ALA A 91 -10.18 -19.86 -7.79
CA ALA A 91 -11.27 -19.13 -8.43
C ALA A 91 -11.48 -19.49 -9.91
N GLN A 92 -10.84 -20.55 -10.43
CA GLN A 92 -10.92 -20.97 -11.84
C GLN A 92 -12.35 -21.17 -12.32
N GLU A 93 -13.26 -21.67 -11.47
CA GLU A 93 -14.67 -21.90 -11.84
C GLU A 93 -15.44 -20.62 -12.19
N HIS A 94 -14.89 -19.44 -11.88
CA HIS A 94 -15.51 -18.14 -12.17
C HIS A 94 -14.89 -17.40 -13.37
N LEU A 95 -13.98 -18.04 -14.12
CA LEU A 95 -13.33 -17.40 -15.26
C LEU A 95 -14.33 -16.95 -16.33
N ASP A 96 -15.33 -17.78 -16.64
CA ASP A 96 -16.32 -17.44 -17.67
C ASP A 96 -17.19 -16.25 -17.24
N ASP A 97 -17.67 -16.23 -16.00
CA ASP A 97 -18.39 -15.09 -15.43
C ASP A 97 -17.56 -13.79 -15.50
N LEU A 98 -16.26 -13.87 -15.18
CA LEU A 98 -15.35 -12.73 -15.19
C LEU A 98 -15.06 -12.22 -16.62
N ARG A 99 -14.97 -13.12 -17.61
CA ARG A 99 -14.82 -12.75 -19.03
C ARG A 99 -16.07 -12.07 -19.56
N ASP A 100 -17.25 -12.61 -19.23
CA ASP A 100 -18.53 -12.01 -19.61
C ASP A 100 -18.64 -10.59 -19.04
N ILE A 101 -18.26 -10.38 -17.78
CA ILE A 101 -18.21 -9.06 -17.16
C ILE A 101 -17.20 -8.15 -17.86
N ALA A 102 -16.00 -8.63 -18.18
CA ALA A 102 -14.96 -7.85 -18.85
C ALA A 102 -15.42 -7.31 -20.22
N TRP A 103 -16.13 -8.14 -21.01
CA TRP A 103 -16.60 -7.77 -22.34
C TRP A 103 -17.92 -7.00 -22.36
N ASN A 104 -18.69 -7.02 -21.26
CA ASN A 104 -19.99 -6.37 -21.21
C ASN A 104 -19.88 -4.83 -21.17
N SER A 105 -20.10 -4.15 -22.31
CA SER A 105 -20.05 -2.69 -22.41
C SER A 105 -21.07 -1.93 -21.53
N GLY A 106 -22.10 -2.62 -21.02
CA GLY A 106 -23.06 -2.08 -20.06
C GLY A 106 -22.52 -2.04 -18.62
N GLU A 107 -21.42 -2.73 -18.34
CA GLU A 107 -20.75 -2.69 -17.04
C GLU A 107 -19.91 -1.43 -16.85
N GLN A 108 -19.79 -1.02 -15.60
CA GLN A 108 -18.99 0.15 -15.23
C GLN A 108 -17.52 -0.06 -15.65
N PRO A 109 -16.82 0.96 -16.20
CA PRO A 109 -15.45 0.79 -16.69
C PRO A 109 -14.47 0.21 -15.66
N TYR A 110 -14.64 0.57 -14.39
CA TYR A 110 -13.82 0.04 -13.30
C TYR A 110 -14.09 -1.43 -12.98
N ILE A 111 -15.32 -1.92 -13.21
CA ILE A 111 -15.67 -3.34 -13.04
C ILE A 111 -15.00 -4.15 -14.15
N ARG A 112 -15.16 -3.72 -15.40
CA ARG A 112 -14.55 -4.38 -16.56
C ARG A 112 -13.04 -4.52 -16.40
N ARG A 113 -12.35 -3.42 -16.07
CA ARG A 113 -10.91 -3.41 -15.83
C ARG A 113 -10.49 -4.36 -14.69
N ASP A 114 -11.25 -4.35 -13.58
CA ASP A 114 -10.92 -5.20 -12.43
C ASP A 114 -11.21 -6.70 -12.76
N ALA A 115 -12.20 -6.99 -13.61
CA ALA A 115 -12.50 -8.33 -14.12
C ALA A 115 -11.42 -8.83 -15.09
N GLU A 116 -11.01 -8.02 -16.07
CA GLU A 116 -9.88 -8.32 -16.97
C GLU A 116 -8.61 -8.65 -16.16
N ALA A 117 -8.32 -7.84 -15.14
CA ALA A 117 -7.17 -8.04 -14.27
C ALA A 117 -7.31 -9.26 -13.34
N ALA A 118 -8.53 -9.76 -13.11
CA ALA A 118 -8.77 -11.00 -12.37
C ALA A 118 -8.62 -12.21 -13.29
N VAL A 119 -9.20 -12.18 -14.50
CA VAL A 119 -9.06 -13.23 -15.53
C VAL A 119 -7.58 -13.52 -15.79
N ALA A 120 -6.81 -12.48 -16.17
CA ALA A 120 -5.39 -12.66 -16.49
C ALA A 120 -4.59 -13.28 -15.33
N PHE A 121 -4.91 -12.91 -14.09
CA PHE A 121 -4.21 -13.43 -12.91
C PHE A 121 -4.61 -14.87 -12.59
N ILE A 122 -5.90 -15.19 -12.65
CA ILE A 122 -6.41 -16.53 -12.35
C ILE A 122 -5.93 -17.52 -13.42
N GLU A 123 -5.97 -17.16 -14.71
CA GLU A 123 -5.43 -17.99 -15.80
C GLU A 123 -3.94 -18.29 -15.60
N GLU A 124 -3.16 -17.28 -15.24
CA GLU A 124 -1.74 -17.44 -14.96
C GLU A 124 -1.50 -18.34 -13.73
N ALA A 125 -2.28 -18.15 -12.65
CA ALA A 125 -2.21 -19.00 -11.47
C ALA A 125 -2.57 -20.47 -11.77
N VAL A 126 -3.61 -20.71 -12.59
CA VAL A 126 -4.00 -22.04 -13.07
C VAL A 126 -2.90 -22.65 -13.92
N ARG A 127 -2.30 -21.87 -14.83
CA ARG A 127 -1.19 -22.32 -15.68
C ARG A 127 0.02 -22.72 -14.84
N ILE A 128 0.36 -21.92 -13.83
CA ILE A 128 1.45 -22.23 -12.90
C ILE A 128 1.13 -23.50 -12.12
N ALA A 129 -0.08 -23.64 -11.58
CA ALA A 129 -0.51 -24.83 -10.85
C ALA A 129 -0.44 -26.10 -11.72
N ALA A 130 -0.78 -25.98 -13.00
CA ALA A 130 -0.69 -27.08 -13.97
C ALA A 130 0.75 -27.38 -14.43
N SER A 131 1.69 -26.44 -14.33
CA SER A 131 3.02 -26.55 -14.93
C SER A 131 3.95 -27.59 -14.29
N ALA A 132 3.56 -28.20 -13.16
CA ALA A 132 4.33 -29.20 -12.38
C ALA A 132 5.79 -28.79 -12.07
N GLU A 133 6.15 -27.53 -12.28
CA GLU A 133 7.51 -27.05 -12.18
C GLU A 133 7.85 -26.88 -10.71
N LYS A 134 8.80 -27.67 -10.22
CA LYS A 134 9.22 -27.65 -8.82
C LYS A 134 9.93 -26.32 -8.53
N LYS A 135 9.22 -25.38 -7.92
CA LYS A 135 9.79 -24.10 -7.46
C LYS A 135 10.26 -24.25 -6.02
N CYS A 136 11.33 -23.56 -5.66
CA CYS A 136 11.88 -23.55 -4.31
C CYS A 136 11.86 -22.14 -3.73
N CYS A 137 11.66 -22.06 -2.41
CA CYS A 137 11.75 -20.84 -1.63
C CYS A 137 13.17 -20.28 -1.73
N GLN A 138 13.30 -19.00 -2.08
CA GLN A 138 14.60 -18.33 -2.21
C GLN A 138 15.35 -18.16 -0.89
N ARG A 139 14.67 -18.30 0.27
CA ARG A 139 15.25 -18.09 1.60
C ARG A 139 15.71 -19.38 2.27
N CYS A 140 14.89 -20.43 2.24
CA CYS A 140 15.16 -21.68 2.93
C CYS A 140 15.32 -22.88 1.99
N ASN A 141 15.19 -22.67 0.68
CA ASN A 141 15.30 -23.68 -0.38
C ASN A 141 14.28 -24.83 -0.31
N THR A 142 13.26 -24.72 0.55
CA THR A 142 12.15 -25.68 0.62
C THR A 142 11.30 -25.58 -0.65
N HIS A 143 10.79 -26.73 -1.11
CA HIS A 143 9.83 -26.77 -2.20
C HIS A 143 8.58 -25.95 -1.86
N VAL A 144 8.11 -25.13 -2.81
CA VAL A 144 6.89 -24.35 -2.64
C VAL A 144 5.74 -24.98 -3.43
N SER A 145 4.53 -24.94 -2.88
CA SER A 145 3.31 -25.27 -3.61
C SER A 145 3.01 -24.21 -4.68
N ALA A 146 2.07 -24.51 -5.58
CA ALA A 146 1.61 -23.55 -6.58
C ALA A 146 0.98 -22.31 -5.93
N GLU A 147 0.22 -22.54 -4.85
CA GLU A 147 -0.40 -21.49 -4.04
C GLU A 147 0.65 -20.63 -3.34
N GLU A 148 1.66 -21.26 -2.71
CA GLU A 148 2.78 -20.55 -2.07
C GLU A 148 3.56 -19.69 -3.07
N TYR A 149 3.83 -20.23 -4.25
CA TYR A 149 4.49 -19.51 -5.34
C TYR A 149 3.65 -18.32 -5.82
N ALA A 150 2.39 -18.54 -6.18
CA ALA A 150 1.51 -17.48 -6.67
C ALA A 150 1.35 -16.35 -5.64
N ARG A 151 1.15 -16.73 -4.37
CA ARG A 151 1.02 -15.78 -3.25
C ARG A 151 2.30 -14.97 -3.05
N SER A 152 3.46 -15.64 -3.02
CA SER A 152 4.73 -14.95 -2.80
C SER A 152 5.10 -14.03 -3.97
N GLN A 153 4.79 -14.44 -5.20
CA GLN A 153 4.99 -13.60 -6.38
C GLN A 153 4.13 -12.35 -6.33
N GLN A 154 2.86 -12.46 -5.94
CA GLN A 154 1.97 -11.30 -5.83
C GLN A 154 2.41 -10.29 -4.76
N ALA A 155 2.84 -10.77 -3.59
CA ALA A 155 3.18 -9.88 -2.46
C ALA A 155 4.60 -9.31 -2.54
N PHE A 156 5.53 -10.05 -3.14
CA PHE A 156 6.96 -9.77 -3.04
C PHE A 156 7.73 -9.86 -4.37
N GLN A 157 7.10 -10.30 -5.47
CA GLN A 157 7.77 -10.66 -6.73
C GLN A 157 8.96 -11.62 -6.52
N ARG A 158 8.85 -12.49 -5.52
CA ARG A 158 9.88 -13.44 -5.08
C ARG A 158 9.21 -14.74 -4.70
N VAL A 159 9.97 -15.83 -4.63
CA VAL A 159 9.43 -17.15 -4.23
C VAL A 159 9.75 -17.42 -2.77
N PHE A 160 8.73 -17.53 -1.92
CA PHE A 160 8.81 -17.88 -0.52
C PHE A 160 7.77 -18.95 -0.17
N CYS A 161 8.13 -19.88 0.72
CA CYS A 161 7.17 -20.76 1.38
C CYS A 161 6.36 -19.99 2.44
N ASP A 162 5.26 -20.57 2.93
CA ASP A 162 4.39 -20.03 3.99
C ASP A 162 5.19 -19.43 5.14
N ARG A 163 6.11 -20.22 5.72
CA ARG A 163 6.91 -19.78 6.86
C ARG A 163 7.71 -18.51 6.56
N CYS A 164 8.43 -18.50 5.43
CA CYS A 164 9.26 -17.35 5.07
C CYS A 164 8.41 -16.17 4.60
N PHE A 165 7.24 -16.43 4.02
CA PHE A 165 6.25 -15.43 3.67
C PHE A 165 5.73 -14.73 4.92
N ASP A 166 5.29 -15.49 5.93
CA ASP A 166 4.76 -14.97 7.19
C ASP A 166 5.81 -14.19 7.97
N GLU A 167 7.06 -14.68 8.07
CA GLU A 167 8.16 -13.94 8.68
C GLU A 167 8.36 -12.57 8.01
N VAL A 168 8.41 -12.51 6.68
CA VAL A 168 8.62 -11.25 5.92
C VAL A 168 7.37 -10.36 5.93
N PHE A 169 6.18 -10.95 5.91
CA PHE A 169 4.89 -10.25 5.92
C PHE A 169 4.60 -9.63 7.29
N LEU A 170 4.84 -10.37 8.37
CA LEU A 170 4.76 -9.88 9.75
C LEU A 170 5.81 -8.80 9.99
N GLU A 171 7.05 -8.96 9.51
CA GLU A 171 8.06 -7.89 9.58
C GLU A 171 7.60 -6.61 8.88
N ARG A 172 7.02 -6.68 7.68
CA ARG A 172 6.48 -5.49 6.98
C ARG A 172 5.29 -4.87 7.69
N ARG A 173 4.33 -5.66 8.18
CA ARG A 173 3.16 -5.17 8.92
C ARG A 173 3.58 -4.52 10.25
N ASN A 174 4.52 -5.14 10.96
CA ASN A 174 5.11 -4.62 12.19
C ASN A 174 5.91 -3.34 11.90
N PHE A 175 6.64 -3.26 10.79
CA PHE A 175 7.35 -2.05 10.39
C PHE A 175 6.39 -0.89 10.11
N GLU A 176 5.30 -1.10 9.37
CA GLU A 176 4.30 -0.05 9.13
C GLU A 176 3.65 0.44 10.43
N MET A 177 3.32 -0.48 11.34
CA MET A 177 2.78 -0.15 12.65
C MET A 177 3.79 0.61 13.53
N GLN A 178 5.06 0.19 13.53
CA GLN A 178 6.14 0.86 14.25
C GLN A 178 6.39 2.27 13.73
N VAL A 179 6.35 2.48 12.41
CA VAL A 179 6.51 3.82 11.80
C VAL A 179 5.43 4.77 12.31
N GLU A 180 4.17 4.34 12.36
CA GLU A 180 3.08 5.17 12.90
C GLU A 180 3.22 5.40 14.41
N LEU A 181 3.57 4.37 15.18
CA LEU A 181 3.80 4.50 16.62
C LEU A 181 4.98 5.42 16.96
N ASN A 182 5.98 5.52 16.08
CA ASN A 182 7.15 6.37 16.28
C ASN A 182 6.87 7.86 15.98
N LYS A 183 5.78 8.19 15.28
CA LYS A 183 5.35 9.59 15.07
C LYS A 183 4.78 10.14 16.38
N THR A 184 5.65 10.73 17.19
CA THR A 184 5.32 11.21 18.55
C THR A 184 5.58 12.70 18.75
N ILE A 185 6.25 13.36 17.79
CA ILE A 185 6.73 14.74 17.95
C ILE A 185 5.87 15.69 17.10
N GLU A 186 5.13 16.60 17.74
CA GLU A 186 4.38 17.64 17.01
C GLU A 186 5.32 18.68 16.38
N ALA A 187 5.12 18.93 15.09
CA ALA A 187 5.71 20.04 14.35
C ALA A 187 4.75 21.25 14.34
N GLY A 188 5.31 22.45 14.13
CA GLY A 188 4.54 23.71 14.21
C GLY A 188 3.38 23.85 13.20
N SER A 189 3.36 23.00 12.17
CA SER A 189 2.28 22.90 11.17
C SER A 189 1.13 21.95 11.56
N GLY A 190 1.19 21.32 12.74
CA GLY A 190 0.25 20.27 13.17
C GLY A 190 0.58 18.86 12.63
N THR A 191 1.68 18.70 11.89
CA THR A 191 2.19 17.38 11.46
C THR A 191 2.91 16.69 12.62
N VAL A 192 2.71 15.38 12.81
CA VAL A 192 3.48 14.59 13.79
C VAL A 192 4.60 13.83 13.10
N VAL A 193 5.85 14.04 13.53
CA VAL A 193 7.08 13.50 12.91
C VAL A 193 7.82 12.50 13.80
N GLN A 194 8.78 11.75 13.24
CA GLN A 194 9.47 10.65 13.93
C GLN A 194 10.78 11.09 14.60
N SER A 195 11.36 12.23 14.22
CA SER A 195 12.63 12.71 14.76
C SER A 195 12.74 14.24 14.89
N GLU A 196 13.70 14.68 15.71
CA GLU A 196 14.03 16.11 15.87
C GLU A 196 14.60 16.74 14.58
N GLY A 197 15.34 15.96 13.78
CA GLY A 197 15.85 16.41 12.48
C GLY A 197 14.72 16.70 11.49
N GLU A 198 13.76 15.78 11.37
CA GLU A 198 12.54 15.98 10.57
C GLU A 198 11.71 17.16 11.08
N ARG A 199 11.61 17.35 12.41
CA ARG A 199 10.90 18.50 12.98
C ARG A 199 11.52 19.82 12.54
N ARG A 200 12.86 19.91 12.51
CA ARG A 200 13.57 21.11 12.05
C ARG A 200 13.34 21.37 10.56
N ILE A 201 13.39 20.33 9.73
CA ILE A 201 13.09 20.42 8.29
C ILE A 201 11.64 20.86 8.07
N SER A 202 10.69 20.22 8.75
CA SER A 202 9.25 20.56 8.70
C SER A 202 8.99 22.01 9.10
N ARG A 203 9.59 22.48 10.20
CA ARG A 203 9.49 23.88 10.63
C ARG A 203 10.06 24.82 9.57
N TRP A 204 11.26 24.54 9.06
CA TRP A 204 11.89 25.37 8.04
C TRP A 204 11.04 25.49 6.77
N LEU A 205 10.49 24.38 6.28
CA LEU A 205 9.60 24.38 5.11
C LEU A 205 8.35 25.23 5.36
N THR A 206 7.76 25.10 6.55
CA THR A 206 6.57 25.87 6.95
C THR A 206 6.88 27.36 7.05
N ASP A 207 7.97 27.74 7.71
CA ASP A 207 8.38 29.14 7.89
C ASP A 207 8.70 29.83 6.56
N ASN A 208 9.10 29.06 5.54
CA ASN A 208 9.38 29.53 4.19
C ASN A 208 8.19 29.37 3.22
N GLY A 209 7.01 29.01 3.73
CA GLY A 209 5.78 28.92 2.93
C GLY A 209 5.75 27.77 1.92
N LEU A 210 6.62 26.76 2.06
CA LEU A 210 6.68 25.61 1.16
C LEU A 210 5.68 24.53 1.57
N ALA A 211 4.73 24.23 0.69
CA ALA A 211 3.84 23.10 0.86
C ALA A 211 4.60 21.77 0.70
N TYR A 212 4.35 20.82 1.62
CA TYR A 212 4.95 19.49 1.57
C TYR A 212 3.98 18.38 1.97
N ARG A 213 4.28 17.15 1.52
CA ARG A 213 3.65 15.91 1.97
C ARG A 213 4.68 15.13 2.80
N TYR A 214 4.34 14.82 4.04
CA TYR A 214 5.20 14.08 4.96
C TYR A 214 4.90 12.57 4.91
N ASP A 215 5.95 11.74 4.89
CA ASP A 215 5.87 10.27 4.95
C ASP A 215 4.87 9.63 3.97
N ALA A 216 4.70 10.25 2.80
CA ALA A 216 3.73 9.84 1.79
C ALA A 216 4.30 8.74 0.89
N LYS A 217 3.52 7.70 0.58
CA LYS A 217 3.92 6.63 -0.36
C LYS A 217 3.71 7.10 -1.82
N PHE A 218 4.73 6.99 -2.64
CA PHE A 218 4.68 7.28 -4.07
C PHE A 218 5.04 6.04 -4.88
N ARG A 219 4.33 5.83 -5.99
CA ARG A 219 4.71 4.82 -6.99
C ARG A 219 5.80 5.39 -7.89
N ILE A 220 6.85 4.62 -8.10
CA ILE A 220 7.86 4.86 -9.15
C ILE A 220 7.65 3.83 -10.27
N VAL A 221 8.38 3.93 -11.40
CA VAL A 221 8.18 3.06 -12.56
C VAL A 221 8.32 1.57 -12.16
N GLY A 222 7.42 0.74 -12.70
CA GLY A 222 7.28 -0.66 -12.31
C GLY A 222 6.38 -0.87 -11.09
N GLU A 223 6.78 -1.77 -10.19
CA GLU A 223 6.02 -2.14 -8.97
C GLU A 223 6.59 -1.53 -7.68
N PHE A 224 7.66 -0.75 -7.76
CA PHE A 224 8.34 -0.23 -6.58
C PHE A 224 7.61 1.00 -5.99
N GLN A 225 7.50 1.05 -4.67
CA GLN A 225 7.01 2.20 -3.92
C GLN A 225 8.15 2.81 -3.13
N ILE A 226 8.24 4.15 -3.17
CA ILE A 226 9.14 4.94 -2.33
C ILE A 226 8.31 5.68 -1.28
N ARG A 227 8.93 5.91 -0.12
CA ARG A 227 8.35 6.71 0.97
C ARG A 227 9.42 7.69 1.44
N PRO A 228 9.48 8.90 0.85
CA PRO A 228 10.33 9.99 1.32
C PRO A 228 9.84 10.51 2.67
N ASP A 229 10.75 11.14 3.41
CA ASP A 229 10.37 11.88 4.61
C ASP A 229 9.54 13.11 4.22
N PHE A 230 9.95 13.84 3.18
CA PHE A 230 9.18 14.97 2.62
C PHE A 230 9.14 14.95 1.09
N TYR A 231 7.99 15.32 0.53
CA TYR A 231 7.83 15.63 -0.90
C TYR A 231 7.24 17.03 -1.08
N LEU A 232 7.90 17.87 -1.87
CA LEU A 232 7.51 19.25 -2.16
C LEU A 232 6.83 19.27 -3.54
N PRO A 233 5.49 19.32 -3.63
CA PRO A 233 4.79 19.15 -4.90
C PRO A 233 5.05 20.28 -5.91
N GLU A 234 5.21 21.50 -5.43
CA GLU A 234 5.41 22.69 -6.29
C GLU A 234 6.75 22.66 -7.02
N LEU A 235 7.78 22.16 -6.34
CA LEU A 235 9.12 22.03 -6.90
C LEU A 235 9.35 20.64 -7.49
N ASP A 236 8.48 19.66 -7.20
CA ASP A 236 8.66 18.23 -7.44
C ASP A 236 10.06 17.74 -7.00
N VAL A 237 10.34 17.99 -5.71
CA VAL A 237 11.58 17.65 -5.01
C VAL A 237 11.27 16.78 -3.80
N TYR A 238 12.12 15.79 -3.55
CA TYR A 238 12.07 14.88 -2.42
C TYR A 238 13.15 15.26 -1.40
N ILE A 239 12.87 15.21 -0.10
CA ILE A 239 13.86 15.42 0.97
C ILE A 239 13.88 14.17 1.85
N GLU A 240 15.09 13.69 2.17
CA GLU A 240 15.34 12.56 3.05
C GLU A 240 16.32 12.98 4.16
N TYR A 241 16.00 12.66 5.41
CA TYR A 241 16.84 12.87 6.57
C TYR A 241 17.49 11.55 7.02
N TRP A 242 18.81 11.46 6.86
CA TRP A 242 19.58 10.25 7.11
C TRP A 242 20.11 10.19 8.54
N GLY A 243 19.20 10.10 9.52
CA GLY A 243 19.51 10.30 10.94
C GLY A 243 20.19 9.15 11.70
N MET A 244 20.44 7.99 11.07
CA MET A 244 21.01 6.80 11.74
C MET A 244 22.31 6.34 11.07
N ASP A 245 23.25 5.81 11.88
CA ASP A 245 24.58 5.40 11.40
C ASP A 245 24.81 3.87 11.40
N THR A 246 23.75 3.06 11.45
CA THR A 246 23.89 1.60 11.48
C THR A 246 24.15 1.01 10.08
N PRO A 247 24.91 -0.11 9.95
CA PRO A 247 25.19 -0.73 8.66
C PRO A 247 23.93 -1.10 7.85
N GLN A 248 22.91 -1.63 8.52
CA GLN A 248 21.63 -2.01 7.91
C GLN A 248 20.87 -0.77 7.41
N TYR A 249 20.94 0.34 8.14
CA TYR A 249 20.34 1.61 7.73
C TYR A 249 21.06 2.20 6.51
N LYS A 250 22.40 2.18 6.50
CA LYS A 250 23.20 2.62 5.34
C LYS A 250 22.86 1.84 4.08
N MET A 251 22.69 0.51 4.17
CA MET A 251 22.27 -0.31 3.03
C MET A 251 20.91 0.11 2.48
N SER A 252 19.97 0.43 3.38
CA SER A 252 18.63 0.92 3.01
C SER A 252 18.67 2.31 2.38
N MET A 253 19.52 3.21 2.90
CA MET A 253 19.79 4.53 2.32
C MET A 253 20.33 4.40 0.89
N PHE A 254 21.38 3.60 0.65
CA PHE A 254 21.95 3.40 -0.68
C PHE A 254 20.93 2.85 -1.68
N LYS A 255 20.09 1.90 -1.24
CA LYS A 255 19.02 1.37 -2.08
C LYS A 255 18.02 2.44 -2.49
N LYS A 256 17.58 3.30 -1.56
CA LYS A 256 16.69 4.43 -1.87
C LYS A 256 17.36 5.42 -2.84
N GLN A 257 18.62 5.76 -2.63
CA GLN A 257 19.36 6.67 -3.51
C GLN A 257 19.45 6.14 -4.95
N ILE A 258 19.73 4.83 -5.13
CA ILE A 258 19.73 4.19 -6.45
C ILE A 258 18.36 4.30 -7.11
N LEU A 259 17.26 4.04 -6.37
CA LEU A 259 15.91 4.15 -6.91
C LEU A 259 15.58 5.58 -7.36
N TYR A 260 15.95 6.60 -6.56
CA TYR A 260 15.76 8.00 -6.98
C TYR A 260 16.55 8.32 -8.25
N GLN A 261 17.79 7.84 -8.36
CA GLN A 261 18.66 8.07 -9.51
C GLN A 261 18.13 7.41 -10.79
N GLN A 262 17.73 6.14 -10.71
CA GLN A 262 17.18 5.39 -11.85
C GLN A 262 15.93 6.06 -12.43
N GLU A 263 15.13 6.67 -11.57
CA GLU A 263 13.86 7.29 -11.91
C GLU A 263 13.97 8.80 -12.22
N GLY A 264 15.20 9.34 -12.24
CA GLY A 264 15.45 10.76 -12.51
C GLY A 264 14.80 11.70 -11.49
N LYS A 265 14.59 11.25 -10.25
CA LYS A 265 13.95 12.05 -9.19
C LYS A 265 14.94 13.03 -8.57
N ARG A 266 14.46 14.24 -8.27
CA ARG A 266 15.23 15.28 -7.59
C ARG A 266 15.18 15.05 -6.09
N VAL A 267 16.30 14.65 -5.48
CA VAL A 267 16.37 14.35 -4.05
C VAL A 267 17.39 15.23 -3.34
N ILE A 268 17.01 15.74 -2.16
CA ILE A 268 17.88 16.44 -1.22
C ILE A 268 18.10 15.52 -0.02
N SER A 269 19.33 15.02 0.10
CA SER A 269 19.79 14.34 1.33
C SER A 269 20.18 15.36 2.38
N VAL A 270 19.69 15.17 3.61
CA VAL A 270 20.07 15.91 4.82
C VAL A 270 20.63 14.93 5.84
N TYR A 271 21.78 15.25 6.43
CA TYR A 271 22.45 14.43 7.44
C TYR A 271 22.45 15.12 8.82
N PRO A 272 22.74 14.41 9.93
CA PRO A 272 22.82 15.03 11.26
C PRO A 272 23.76 16.24 11.32
N GLU A 273 24.88 16.19 10.61
CA GLU A 273 25.90 17.25 10.57
C GLU A 273 25.36 18.53 9.89
N ASP A 274 24.45 18.35 8.93
CA ASP A 274 23.81 19.44 8.19
C ASP A 274 22.84 20.25 9.05
N LEU A 275 22.32 19.68 10.15
CA LEU A 275 21.30 20.34 10.97
C LEU A 275 21.76 21.65 11.60
N SER A 276 23.07 21.83 11.78
CA SER A 276 23.68 23.06 12.28
C SER A 276 23.63 24.22 11.26
N ALA A 277 23.62 23.87 9.98
CA ALA A 277 23.61 24.80 8.84
C ALA A 277 22.40 24.57 7.92
N LEU A 278 21.30 24.04 8.47
CA LEU A 278 20.14 23.56 7.71
C LEU A 278 19.54 24.64 6.80
N ASP A 279 19.46 25.87 7.29
CA ASP A 279 18.95 27.02 6.54
C ASP A 279 19.74 27.22 5.24
N GLY A 280 21.06 27.43 5.34
CA GLY A 280 21.93 27.60 4.17
C GLY A 280 21.92 26.39 3.23
N LEU A 281 21.82 25.17 3.77
CA LEU A 281 21.72 23.95 2.96
C LEU A 281 20.44 23.92 2.13
N LEU A 282 19.29 24.11 2.76
CA LEU A 282 18.00 24.02 2.08
C LEU A 282 17.83 25.18 1.09
N VAL A 283 18.25 26.40 1.44
CA VAL A 283 18.26 27.53 0.51
C VAL A 283 19.10 27.23 -0.73
N SER A 284 20.34 26.79 -0.55
CA SER A 284 21.23 26.53 -1.68
C SER A 284 20.73 25.40 -2.57
N LYS A 285 20.25 24.30 -1.99
CA LYS A 285 19.76 23.14 -2.75
C LYS A 285 18.42 23.40 -3.43
N LEU A 286 17.47 24.06 -2.77
CA LEU A 286 16.16 24.35 -3.36
C LEU A 286 16.23 25.44 -4.44
N ARG A 287 17.20 26.36 -4.36
CA ARG A 287 17.45 27.33 -5.44
C ARG A 287 17.79 26.67 -6.76
N ILE A 288 18.53 25.56 -6.75
CA ILE A 288 18.82 24.77 -7.96
C ILE A 288 17.52 24.27 -8.62
N PHE A 289 16.45 24.12 -7.84
CA PHE A 289 15.14 23.64 -8.31
C PHE A 289 14.10 24.74 -8.50
N GLY A 290 14.52 26.02 -8.51
CA GLY A 290 13.66 27.15 -8.82
C GLY A 290 12.97 27.79 -7.61
N PHE A 291 13.42 27.50 -6.39
CA PHE A 291 12.95 28.19 -5.19
C PHE A 291 13.82 29.40 -4.85
N ASP A 292 13.25 30.60 -4.93
CA ASP A 292 13.88 31.81 -4.45
C ASP A 292 13.28 32.21 -3.10
N VAL A 293 14.11 32.17 -2.06
CA VAL A 293 13.73 32.72 -0.74
C VAL A 293 13.50 34.22 -0.91
N GLY A 294 12.28 34.66 -0.63
CA GLY A 294 11.94 36.08 -0.66
C GLY A 294 12.88 36.90 0.25
N VAL A 295 13.62 37.82 -0.35
CA VAL A 295 14.44 38.84 0.33
C VAL A 295 13.55 39.93 0.97
N ASP A 296 12.22 39.87 0.81
CA ASP A 296 11.29 40.97 1.10
C ASP A 296 10.76 41.06 2.55
N ALA A 297 11.59 40.79 3.56
CA ALA A 297 11.21 41.07 4.96
C ALA A 297 12.29 41.73 5.84
N ARG A 298 13.48 42.07 5.31
CA ARG A 298 14.54 42.73 6.11
C ARG A 298 14.97 44.12 5.63
N SER A 299 14.28 44.74 4.67
CA SER A 299 14.65 46.06 4.15
C SER A 299 13.64 47.19 4.40
N LYS A 300 12.69 47.03 5.34
CA LYS A 300 11.82 48.14 5.78
C LYS A 300 11.89 48.45 7.28
N VAL A 301 13.08 48.48 7.87
CA VAL A 301 13.34 49.27 9.11
C VAL A 301 14.79 49.74 9.11
N SER A 302 15.13 50.69 8.24
CA SER A 302 16.22 51.68 8.43
C SER A 302 16.33 52.54 7.17
N GLY A 303 15.79 53.76 7.22
CA GLY A 303 15.94 54.70 6.12
C GLY A 303 14.98 55.88 6.16
N LYS A 304 15.22 56.77 7.14
CA LYS A 304 14.75 58.17 7.25
C LYS A 304 13.25 58.43 7.40
#